data_AF-A0A1B8C3I2-F1
#
_entry.id   AF-A0A1B8C3I2-F1
#
_cell.length_a   1.000
_cell.length_b   1.000
_cell.length_c   1.000
_cell.angle_alpha   90.00
_cell.angle_beta   90.00
_cell.angle_gamma   90.00
#
_symmetry.space_group_name_H-M   'P 1'
#
loop_
_entity.id
_entity.type
_entity.pdbx_description
1 polymer ?
#
loop_
_entity_poly.entity_id
_entity_poly.type
_entity_poly.pdbx_seq_one_letter_code
_entity_poly.pdbx_strand_id
1 'polypeptide(L)'
;MAQILQLVLSEYQKVHSLLWDELLFGAKDLISMESWRLKDDLDLEEFGGSWLSHPSNSEFLDGAELALFRRIQGNDKLRAMFLTTAVDGSVALCPKAMAIYEAHAQDFLGSGLILCHVPPGPPIRAPELLSVTWRNTARQRLL
;
A
#
# COMPACT_ATOMS: atom_id res chain seq x y z
N MET A 1 4.18 2.94 30.24
CA MET A 1 4.89 1.91 29.44
C MET A 1 4.00 0.75 29.03
N ALA A 2 3.36 0.02 29.95
CA ALA A 2 2.49 -1.13 29.59
C ALA A 2 1.32 -0.79 28.65
N GLN A 3 0.64 0.35 28.87
CA GLN A 3 -0.46 0.82 28.02
C GLN A 3 -0.01 1.18 26.60
N ILE A 4 1.19 1.77 26.46
CA ILE A 4 1.78 2.11 25.16
C ILE A 4 2.15 0.83 24.41
N LEU A 5 2.74 -0.15 25.09
CA LEU A 5 3.05 -1.44 24.49
C LEU A 5 1.78 -2.17 24.02
N GLN A 6 0.71 -2.13 24.82
CA GLN A 6 -0.59 -2.70 24.44
C GLN A 6 -1.19 -2.01 23.23
N LEU A 7 -1.14 -0.66 23.17
CA LEU A 7 -1.60 0.10 22.01
C LEU A 7 -0.79 -0.25 20.75
N VAL A 8 0.55 -0.27 20.85
CA VAL A 8 1.41 -0.62 19.70
C VAL A 8 1.11 -2.04 19.22
N LEU A 9 0.92 -2.99 20.14
CA LEU A 9 0.59 -4.37 19.78
C LEU A 9 -0.79 -4.47 19.11
N SER A 10 -1.80 -3.77 19.63
CA SER A 10 -3.14 -3.78 19.04
C SER A 10 -3.18 -3.14 17.67
N GLU A 11 -2.50 -2.00 17.49
CA GLU A 11 -2.40 -1.34 16.19
C GLU A 11 -1.61 -2.19 15.19
N TYR A 12 -0.53 -2.86 15.64
CA TYR A 12 0.21 -3.79 14.79
C TYR A 12 -0.66 -4.95 14.29
N GLN A 13 -1.42 -5.58 15.18
CA GLN A 13 -2.34 -6.66 14.82
C GLN A 13 -3.43 -6.17 13.85
N LYS A 14 -3.96 -4.97 14.09
CA LYS A 14 -4.97 -4.35 13.23
C LYS A 14 -4.42 -4.04 11.84
N VAL A 15 -3.26 -3.38 11.74
CA VAL A 15 -2.58 -3.08 10.48
C VAL A 15 -2.28 -4.35 9.70
N HIS A 16 -1.80 -5.39 10.39
CA HIS A 16 -1.51 -6.68 9.76
C HIS A 16 -2.77 -7.33 9.18
N SER A 17 -3.87 -7.37 9.93
CA SER A 17 -5.14 -7.94 9.44
C SER A 17 -5.74 -7.11 8.30
N LEU A 18 -5.76 -5.77 8.42
CA LEU A 18 -6.23 -4.89 7.34
C LEU A 18 -5.42 -5.08 6.06
N LEU A 19 -4.09 -5.16 6.15
CA LEU A 19 -3.26 -5.39 4.98
C LEU A 19 -3.54 -6.75 4.35
N TRP A 20 -3.39 -7.83 5.12
CA TRP A 20 -3.39 -9.17 4.56
C TRP A 20 -4.78 -9.68 4.24
N ASP A 21 -5.76 -9.45 5.12
CA ASP A 21 -7.10 -10.02 4.99
C ASP A 21 -7.96 -9.15 4.06
N GLU A 22 -7.96 -7.83 4.28
CA GLU A 22 -8.89 -6.91 3.59
C GLU A 22 -8.28 -6.31 2.31
N LEU A 23 -7.07 -5.76 2.36
CA LEU A 23 -6.46 -5.05 1.22
C LEU A 23 -5.84 -6.00 0.18
N LEU A 24 -5.23 -7.09 0.64
CA LEU A 24 -4.63 -8.13 -0.20
C LEU A 24 -5.52 -9.36 -0.38
N PHE A 25 -6.74 -9.35 0.15
CA PHE A 25 -7.73 -10.43 0.02
C PHE A 25 -7.22 -11.82 0.40
N GLY A 26 -6.38 -11.88 1.44
CA GLY A 26 -5.72 -13.10 1.92
C GLY A 26 -4.84 -13.77 0.87
N ALA A 27 -4.33 -13.02 -0.11
CA ALA A 27 -3.50 -13.58 -1.17
C ALA A 27 -2.15 -14.06 -0.60
N LYS A 28 -1.76 -15.28 -0.99
CA LYS A 28 -0.51 -15.92 -0.56
C LYS A 28 0.52 -16.02 -1.69
N ASP A 29 0.07 -15.69 -2.90
CA ASP A 29 0.77 -15.79 -4.17
C ASP A 29 1.29 -14.43 -4.66
N LEU A 30 1.03 -13.36 -3.90
CA LEU A 30 1.64 -12.06 -4.16
C LEU A 30 3.10 -12.08 -3.73
N ILE A 31 3.97 -11.49 -4.55
CA ILE A 31 5.37 -11.30 -4.21
C ILE A 31 5.43 -10.40 -2.97
N SER A 32 6.03 -10.89 -1.90
CA SER A 32 6.25 -10.10 -0.71
C SER A 32 7.31 -9.03 -1.01
N MET A 33 6.95 -7.76 -0.87
CA MET A 33 7.94 -6.67 -0.93
C MET A 33 8.78 -6.68 0.34
N GLU A 34 10.08 -6.83 0.17
CA GLU A 34 11.04 -6.82 1.25
C GLU A 34 11.83 -5.50 1.21
N SER A 35 11.72 -4.69 2.26
CA SER A 35 12.32 -3.34 2.30
C SER A 35 13.82 -3.33 2.05
N TRP A 36 14.54 -4.40 2.42
CA TRP A 36 15.98 -4.54 2.21
C TRP A 36 16.38 -4.94 0.77
N ARG A 37 15.44 -5.44 -0.03
CA ARG A 37 15.67 -5.75 -1.46
C ARG A 37 15.21 -4.62 -2.37
N LEU A 38 14.29 -3.79 -1.91
CA LEU A 38 13.79 -2.67 -2.68
C LEU A 38 14.88 -1.61 -2.85
N LYS A 39 15.18 -1.24 -4.11
CA LYS A 39 15.99 -0.07 -4.42
C LYS A 39 15.11 1.16 -4.35
N ASP A 40 15.00 1.70 -3.14
CA ASP A 40 14.30 2.94 -2.81
C ASP A 40 15.32 3.93 -2.21
N ASP A 41 16.22 4.39 -3.08
CA ASP A 41 17.26 5.35 -2.71
C ASP A 41 16.68 6.76 -2.73
N LEU A 42 16.42 7.30 -1.53
CA LEU A 42 15.91 8.66 -1.34
C LEU A 42 16.95 9.73 -1.71
N ASP A 43 18.23 9.35 -1.80
CA ASP A 43 19.34 10.24 -2.17
C ASP A 43 19.60 10.24 -3.69
N LEU A 44 18.77 9.55 -4.49
CA LEU A 44 18.84 9.62 -5.96
C LEU A 44 18.73 11.07 -6.44
N GLU A 45 19.87 11.61 -6.89
CA GLU A 45 19.99 12.95 -7.45
C GLU A 45 19.18 13.14 -8.75
N GLU A 46 18.78 12.03 -9.38
CA GLU A 46 18.05 12.06 -10.64
C GLU A 46 16.61 12.55 -10.44
N PHE A 47 16.35 13.75 -10.96
CA PHE A 47 15.03 14.35 -10.97
C PHE A 47 14.00 13.41 -11.61
N GLY A 48 12.89 13.17 -10.93
CA GLY A 48 11.83 12.29 -11.40
C GLY A 48 12.07 10.80 -11.14
N GLY A 49 13.21 10.44 -10.53
CA GLY A 49 13.52 9.08 -10.07
C GLY A 49 12.40 8.51 -9.19
N SER A 50 12.03 7.26 -9.46
CA SER A 50 11.06 6.50 -8.67
C SER A 50 11.53 5.07 -8.57
N TRP A 51 11.41 4.50 -7.37
CA TRP A 51 11.65 3.08 -7.16
C TRP A 51 10.74 2.21 -8.04
N LEU A 52 9.55 2.71 -8.45
CA LEU A 52 8.65 2.04 -9.40
C LEU A 52 9.25 1.87 -10.81
N SER A 53 10.31 2.60 -11.14
CA SER A 53 10.97 2.55 -12.44
C SER A 53 12.40 2.01 -12.37
N HIS A 54 12.91 1.74 -11.17
CA HIS A 54 14.29 1.26 -11.01
C HIS A 54 14.42 -0.17 -11.56
N PRO A 55 15.34 -0.46 -12.50
CA PRO A 55 15.43 -1.77 -13.14
C PRO A 55 15.61 -2.95 -12.17
N SER A 56 16.35 -2.75 -11.08
CA SER A 56 16.52 -3.79 -10.04
C SER A 56 15.25 -4.12 -9.26
N ASN A 57 14.20 -3.30 -9.36
CA ASN A 57 12.90 -3.57 -8.72
C ASN A 57 11.93 -4.32 -9.65
N SER A 58 12.33 -4.64 -10.88
CA SER A 58 11.43 -5.25 -11.88
C SER A 58 10.81 -6.56 -11.39
N GLU A 59 11.55 -7.38 -10.63
CA GLU A 59 11.03 -8.62 -10.03
C GLU A 59 9.81 -8.39 -9.14
N PHE A 60 9.78 -7.28 -8.38
CA PHE A 60 8.67 -6.94 -7.48
C PHE A 60 7.50 -6.27 -8.19
N LEU A 61 7.78 -5.62 -9.31
CA LEU A 61 6.84 -4.72 -9.99
C LEU A 61 6.16 -5.38 -11.18
N ASP A 62 6.75 -6.41 -11.76
CA ASP A 62 6.19 -7.10 -12.93
C ASP A 62 4.80 -7.66 -12.61
N GLY A 63 3.79 -7.10 -13.28
CA GLY A 63 2.39 -7.45 -13.07
C GLY A 63 1.76 -6.99 -11.74
N ALA A 64 2.48 -6.27 -10.88
CA ALA A 64 1.99 -5.80 -9.58
C ALA A 64 0.76 -4.88 -9.72
N GLU A 65 0.73 -4.03 -10.75
CA GLU A 65 -0.36 -3.09 -11.02
C GLU A 65 -1.71 -3.78 -11.28
N LEU A 66 -1.70 -5.02 -11.77
CA LEU A 66 -2.90 -5.82 -12.04
C LEU A 66 -3.11 -6.95 -11.04
N ALA A 67 -2.22 -7.12 -10.05
CA ALA A 67 -2.21 -8.31 -9.20
C ALA A 67 -3.51 -8.49 -8.40
N LEU A 68 -3.99 -7.43 -7.76
CA LEU A 68 -5.27 -7.46 -7.04
C LEU A 68 -6.47 -7.65 -7.98
N PHE A 69 -6.42 -7.08 -9.17
CA PHE A 69 -7.48 -7.26 -10.16
C PHE A 69 -7.56 -8.71 -10.65
N ARG A 70 -6.40 -9.33 -10.97
CA ARG A 70 -6.30 -10.75 -11.31
C ARG A 70 -6.82 -11.63 -10.16
N ARG A 71 -6.50 -11.27 -8.91
CA ARG A 71 -7.00 -11.96 -7.71
C ARG A 71 -8.52 -11.87 -7.59
N ILE A 72 -9.10 -10.69 -7.82
CA ILE A 72 -10.57 -10.49 -7.84
C ILE A 72 -11.21 -11.35 -8.92
N GLN A 73 -10.66 -11.35 -10.14
CA GLN A 73 -11.20 -12.11 -11.27
C GLN A 73 -11.10 -13.64 -11.06
N GLY A 74 -10.00 -14.10 -10.47
CA GLY A 74 -9.71 -15.51 -10.25
C GLY A 74 -10.39 -16.14 -9.03
N ASN A 75 -11.09 -15.36 -8.20
CA ASN A 75 -11.78 -15.85 -7.02
C ASN A 75 -13.29 -15.60 -7.12
N ASP A 76 -14.11 -16.65 -7.09
CA ASP A 76 -15.56 -16.55 -7.28
C ASP A 76 -16.25 -15.59 -6.30
N LYS A 77 -15.82 -15.62 -5.02
CA LYS A 77 -16.39 -14.76 -3.98
C LYS A 77 -16.02 -13.30 -4.20
N LEU A 78 -14.75 -13.02 -4.50
CA LEU A 78 -14.30 -11.65 -4.78
C LEU A 78 -14.92 -11.13 -6.07
N ARG A 79 -15.03 -11.96 -7.11
CA ARG A 79 -15.68 -11.62 -8.37
C ARG A 79 -17.14 -11.22 -8.14
N ALA A 80 -17.90 -12.02 -7.40
CA ALA A 80 -19.30 -11.70 -7.09
C ALA A 80 -19.46 -10.42 -6.24
N MET A 81 -18.44 -10.06 -5.46
CA MET A 81 -18.44 -8.88 -4.59
C MET A 81 -18.03 -7.61 -5.33
N PHE A 82 -16.94 -7.68 -6.10
CA PHE A 82 -16.27 -6.53 -6.70
C PHE A 82 -16.64 -6.29 -8.15
N LEU A 83 -17.13 -7.29 -8.89
CA LEU A 83 -17.50 -7.12 -10.30
C LEU A 83 -19.02 -7.06 -10.45
N THR A 84 -19.48 -6.12 -11.27
CA THR A 84 -20.88 -5.96 -11.65
C THR A 84 -20.98 -5.77 -13.15
N THR A 85 -22.18 -5.95 -13.70
CA THR A 85 -22.46 -5.69 -15.11
C THR A 85 -22.96 -4.26 -15.24
N ALA A 86 -22.26 -3.43 -16.00
CA ALA A 86 -22.69 -2.08 -16.33
C ALA A 86 -23.90 -2.09 -17.28
N VAL A 87 -24.52 -0.92 -17.45
CA VAL A 87 -25.72 -0.74 -18.27
C VAL A 87 -25.49 -1.13 -19.74
N ASP A 88 -24.25 -0.99 -20.22
CA ASP A 88 -23.83 -1.38 -21.57
C ASP A 88 -23.44 -2.86 -21.70
N GLY A 89 -23.59 -3.66 -20.64
CA GLY A 89 -23.22 -5.08 -20.60
C GLY A 89 -21.74 -5.33 -20.31
N SER A 90 -20.92 -4.28 -20.15
CA SER A 90 -19.50 -4.43 -19.78
C SER A 90 -19.34 -4.84 -18.31
N VAL A 91 -18.18 -5.42 -17.98
CA VAL A 91 -17.81 -5.71 -16.59
C VAL A 91 -17.21 -4.46 -15.95
N ALA A 92 -17.78 -4.01 -14.84
CA ALA A 92 -17.33 -2.86 -14.09
C ALA A 92 -17.08 -3.20 -12.62
N LEU A 93 -16.32 -2.35 -11.93
CA LEU A 93 -16.15 -2.46 -10.48
C LEU A 93 -17.42 -2.00 -9.75
N CYS A 94 -17.86 -2.77 -8.76
CA CYS A 94 -18.98 -2.46 -7.90
C CYS A 94 -18.66 -1.23 -7.04
N PRO A 95 -19.37 -0.09 -7.19
CA PRO A 95 -19.05 1.13 -6.45
C PRO A 95 -19.12 0.95 -4.93
N LYS A 96 -20.06 0.13 -4.45
CA LYS A 96 -20.21 -0.16 -3.02
C LYS A 96 -19.04 -0.96 -2.46
N ALA A 97 -18.54 -1.95 -3.21
CA ALA A 97 -17.39 -2.74 -2.80
C ALA A 97 -16.11 -1.87 -2.80
N MET A 98 -15.96 -0.99 -3.79
CA MET A 98 -14.85 -0.04 -3.85
C MET A 98 -14.87 0.94 -2.67
N ALA A 99 -16.03 1.45 -2.26
CA ALA A 99 -16.14 2.32 -1.10
C ALA A 99 -15.74 1.62 0.21
N ILE A 100 -16.06 0.33 0.36
CA ILE A 100 -15.64 -0.47 1.52
C ILE A 100 -14.12 -0.72 1.48
N TYR A 101 -13.59 -1.07 0.31
CA TYR A 101 -12.15 -1.24 0.13
C TYR A 101 -11.37 0.03 0.46
N GLU A 102 -11.85 1.19 -0.01
CA GLU A 102 -11.27 2.48 0.31
C GLU A 102 -11.32 2.77 1.81
N ALA A 103 -12.44 2.47 2.49
CA ALA A 103 -12.53 2.61 3.95
C ALA A 103 -11.48 1.75 4.68
N HIS A 104 -11.27 0.50 4.25
CA HIS A 104 -10.21 -0.35 4.81
C HIS A 104 -8.80 0.22 4.54
N ALA A 105 -8.58 0.83 3.37
CA ALA A 105 -7.32 1.49 3.07
C ALA A 105 -7.08 2.69 3.99
N GLN A 106 -8.11 3.50 4.25
CA GLN A 106 -8.03 4.63 5.19
C GLN A 106 -7.77 4.16 6.63
N ASP A 107 -8.44 3.09 7.08
CA ASP A 107 -8.20 2.51 8.40
C ASP A 107 -6.78 1.95 8.54
N PHE A 108 -6.26 1.33 7.48
CA PHE A 108 -4.89 0.82 7.43
C PHE A 108 -3.89 1.97 7.56
N LEU A 109 -4.06 3.04 6.77
CA LEU A 109 -3.21 4.22 6.84
C LEU A 109 -3.26 4.87 8.22
N GLY A 110 -4.46 5.08 8.77
CA GLY A 110 -4.63 5.68 10.10
C GLY A 110 -3.95 4.88 11.21
N SER A 111 -4.07 3.55 11.18
CA SER A 111 -3.43 2.66 12.16
C SER A 111 -1.91 2.60 11.96
N GLY A 112 -1.44 2.64 10.70
CA GLY A 112 -0.02 2.74 10.35
C GLY A 112 0.65 4.02 10.85
N LEU A 113 -0.06 5.15 10.83
CA LEU A 113 0.42 6.42 11.40
C LEU A 113 0.70 6.29 12.90
N ILE A 114 -0.18 5.61 13.65
CA ILE A 114 0.02 5.40 15.09
C ILE A 114 1.31 4.60 15.31
N LEU A 115 1.56 3.56 14.50
CA LEU A 115 2.79 2.77 14.55
C LEU A 115 4.04 3.55 14.16
N CYS A 116 3.93 4.61 13.36
CA CYS A 116 5.08 5.46 13.01
C CYS A 116 5.43 6.47 14.11
N HIS A 117 4.48 6.85 14.98
CA HIS A 117 4.65 7.97 15.92
C HIS A 117 4.65 7.58 17.41
N VAL A 118 4.08 6.43 17.79
CA VAL A 118 3.89 6.04 19.20
C VAL A 118 4.97 5.10 19.78
N PRO A 119 5.61 4.18 19.02
CA PRO A 119 6.64 3.31 19.59
C PRO A 119 7.84 4.07 20.16
N PRO A 120 8.64 3.43 21.03
CA PRO A 120 9.86 4.02 21.60
C PRO A 120 10.98 4.08 20.54
N GLY A 121 10.82 5.00 19.60
CA GLY A 121 11.82 5.46 18.64
C GLY A 121 11.60 6.96 18.42
N PRO A 122 12.53 7.67 17.77
CA PRO A 122 12.25 9.03 17.34
C PRO A 122 11.00 8.99 16.45
N PRO A 123 9.91 9.68 16.81
CA PRO A 123 8.72 9.71 15.97
C PRO A 123 9.12 10.33 14.63
N ILE A 124 8.66 9.73 13.54
CA ILE A 124 8.76 10.38 12.23
C ILE A 124 8.09 11.75 12.38
N ARG A 125 8.73 12.83 11.97
CA ARG A 125 8.12 14.15 12.07
C ARG A 125 7.06 14.29 10.99
N ALA A 126 5.98 15.03 11.24
CA ALA A 126 4.94 15.26 10.23
C ALA A 126 5.49 15.74 8.87
N PRO A 127 6.49 16.65 8.80
CA PRO A 127 7.11 17.00 7.52
C PRO A 127 7.84 15.85 6.84
N GLU A 128 8.51 14.98 7.61
CA GLU A 128 9.22 13.80 7.07
C GLU A 128 8.21 12.83 6.47
N LEU A 129 7.15 12.50 7.21
CA LEU A 129 6.07 11.62 6.77
C LEU A 129 5.34 12.17 5.54
N LEU A 130 4.96 13.45 5.55
CA LEU A 130 4.25 14.09 4.43
C LEU A 130 5.15 14.37 3.23
N SER A 131 6.48 14.33 3.42
CA SER A 131 7.47 14.42 2.33
C SER A 131 7.78 13.08 1.67
N VAL A 132 7.35 11.96 2.27
CA VAL A 132 7.47 10.63 1.65
C VAL A 132 6.64 10.67 0.37
N THR A 133 7.34 10.73 -0.74
CA THR A 133 6.76 10.72 -2.07
C THR A 133 7.24 9.45 -2.77
N TRP A 134 6.33 8.74 -3.45
CA TRP A 134 6.71 7.56 -4.23
C TRP A 134 7.55 7.92 -5.48
N ARG A 135 7.73 9.21 -5.73
CA ARG A 135 8.46 9.78 -6.87
C ARG A 135 9.14 11.09 -6.48
N ASN A 136 10.41 11.24 -6.85
CA ASN A 136 11.16 12.49 -6.63
C ASN A 136 10.54 13.63 -7.47
N THR A 137 9.96 14.62 -6.78
CA THR A 137 9.33 15.80 -7.38
C THR A 137 10.14 17.09 -7.19
N ALA A 138 11.36 17.01 -6.65
CA ALA A 138 12.19 18.17 -6.33
C ALA A 138 12.57 18.96 -7.60
N ARG A 139 12.32 20.26 -7.67
CA ARG A 139 12.63 21.07 -8.88
C ARG A 139 14.07 20.86 -9.35
N GLN A 140 14.22 20.46 -10.62
CA GLN A 140 15.51 20.42 -11.32
C GLN A 140 16.18 21.80 -11.22
N ARG A 141 17.35 21.87 -10.57
CA ARG A 141 18.20 23.06 -10.62
C ARG A 141 18.95 22.99 -11.94
N LEU A 142 18.52 23.81 -12.91
CA LEU A 142 19.28 24.02 -14.14
C LEU A 142 20.59 24.74 -13.74
N LEU A 143 21.72 24.05 -13.92
CA LEU A 143 23.07 24.65 -13.89
C LEU A 143 23.36 25.36 -15.21
#